data_AF-A0A2G9XHC1-F1
#
_entry.id   AF-A0A2G9XHC1-F1
#
_cell.length_a   1.000
_cell.length_b   1.000
_cell.length_c   1.000
_cell.angle_alpha   90.00
_cell.angle_beta   90.00
_cell.angle_gamma   90.00
#
_symmetry.space_group_name_H-M   'P 1'
#
loop_
_entity.id
_entity.type
_entity.pdbx_description
1 polymer ?
#
loop_
_entity_poly.entity_id
_entity_poly.type
_entity_poly.pdbx_seq_one_letter_code
_entity_poly.pdbx_strand_id
1 'polypeptide(L)' 'LETLSMATRRQIFVALLSNKYRTMDNMSAFNKSVNVTINMKNIDDAETIIRGAVADNTAFYRVFGDVLKKMGRM' A
#
# COMPACT_ATOMS: atom_id res chain seq x y z
N LEU A 1 -0.89 -3.30 -12.73
CA LEU A 1 -1.46 -2.32 -11.78
C LEU A 1 -1.85 -1.02 -12.48
N GLU A 2 -1.05 -0.54 -13.44
CA GLU A 2 -1.26 0.79 -14.06
C GLU A 2 -2.51 0.91 -14.92
N THR A 3 -3.04 -0.21 -15.43
CA THR A 3 -4.28 -0.24 -16.23
C THR A 3 -5.54 -0.47 -15.41
N LEU A 4 -5.45 -0.66 -14.09
CA LEU A 4 -6.60 -0.88 -13.24
C LEU A 4 -7.34 0.43 -12.93
N SER A 5 -8.66 0.34 -12.83
CA SER A 5 -9.46 1.47 -12.35
C SER A 5 -9.03 1.88 -10.93
N MET A 6 -9.13 3.18 -10.61
CA MET A 6 -8.84 3.68 -9.27
C MET A 6 -9.75 3.07 -8.20
N ALA A 7 -10.95 2.59 -8.55
CA ALA A 7 -11.84 1.90 -7.63
C ALA A 7 -11.20 0.58 -7.16
N THR A 8 -10.75 -0.25 -8.09
CA THR A 8 -10.07 -1.53 -7.78
C THR A 8 -8.72 -1.30 -7.13
N ARG A 9 -7.95 -0.29 -7.59
CA ARG A 9 -6.60 -0.02 -7.06
C ARG A 9 -6.61 0.39 -5.58
N ARG A 10 -7.68 1.03 -5.10
CA ARG A 10 -7.84 1.41 -3.69
C ARG A 10 -8.24 0.26 -2.76
N GLN A 11 -8.66 -0.88 -3.33
CA GLN A 11 -9.06 -2.07 -2.57
C GLN A 11 -7.96 -3.13 -2.47
N ILE A 12 -6.78 -2.87 -3.04
CA ILE A 12 -5.66 -3.81 -3.06
C ILE A 12 -4.46 -3.20 -2.32
N PHE A 13 -3.73 -4.07 -1.63
CA PHE A 13 -2.46 -3.75 -1.00
C PHE A 13 -1.37 -4.65 -1.59
N VAL A 14 -0.30 -4.04 -2.10
CA VAL A 14 0.79 -4.76 -2.78
C VAL A 14 2.11 -4.45 -2.09
N ALA A 15 2.81 -5.50 -1.66
CA ALA A 15 4.16 -5.43 -1.13
C ALA A 15 5.17 -5.96 -2.16
N LEU A 16 6.25 -5.22 -2.40
CA LEU A 16 7.37 -5.63 -3.25
C LEU A 16 8.49 -6.19 -2.39
N LEU A 17 8.78 -7.49 -2.54
CA LEU A 17 9.99 -8.10 -1.98
C LEU A 17 11.17 -7.87 -2.93
N SER A 18 12.27 -7.32 -2.43
CA SER A 18 13.47 -7.06 -3.25
C SER A 18 14.75 -7.23 -2.45
N ASN A 19 15.86 -7.56 -3.11
CA ASN A 19 17.20 -7.47 -2.52
C ASN A 19 17.87 -6.11 -2.79
N LYS A 20 17.39 -5.36 -3.78
CA LYS A 20 17.98 -4.11 -4.28
C LYS A 20 17.47 -2.88 -3.53
N TYR A 21 16.17 -2.84 -3.25
CA TYR A 21 15.52 -1.69 -2.64
C TYR A 21 15.49 -1.81 -1.12
N ARG A 22 15.62 -0.68 -0.41
CA ARG A 22 15.51 -0.66 1.05
C ARG A 22 14.06 -0.91 1.47
N THR A 23 13.88 -1.50 2.63
CA THR A 23 12.57 -1.60 3.28
C THR A 23 11.99 -0.19 3.47
N MET A 24 10.71 -0.02 3.13
CA MET A 24 9.99 1.26 3.12
C MET A 24 10.59 2.35 2.22
N ASP A 25 11.24 1.96 1.12
CA ASP A 25 11.64 2.91 0.08
C ASP A 25 10.41 3.42 -0.70
N ASN A 26 9.89 4.58 -0.27
CA ASN A 26 8.68 5.19 -0.83
C ASN A 26 8.86 5.63 -2.30
N MET A 27 10.05 6.10 -2.68
CA MET A 27 10.34 6.54 -4.04
C MET A 27 10.27 5.35 -5.02
N SER A 28 10.87 4.22 -4.63
CA SER A 28 10.85 2.98 -5.40
C SER A 28 9.46 2.34 -5.39
N ALA A 29 8.75 2.39 -4.26
CA ALA A 29 7.36 1.91 -4.16
C ALA A 29 6.43 2.67 -5.11
N PHE A 30 6.55 4.00 -5.15
CA PHE A 30 5.81 4.85 -6.07
C PHE A 30 6.14 4.54 -7.54
N ASN A 31 7.43 4.46 -7.87
CA ASN A 31 7.87 4.13 -9.24
C ASN A 31 7.36 2.77 -9.72
N LYS A 32 7.25 1.79 -8.82
CA LYS A 32 6.76 0.43 -9.13
C LYS A 32 5.26 0.26 -8.94
N SER A 33 4.54 1.33 -8.60
CA SER A 33 3.09 1.30 -8.33
C SER A 33 2.68 0.32 -7.22
N VAL A 34 3.54 0.06 -6.23
CA VAL A 34 3.27 -0.80 -5.06
C VAL A 34 3.07 0.04 -3.79
N ASN A 35 2.49 -0.54 -2.74
CA ASN A 35 2.20 0.17 -1.50
C ASN A 35 3.37 0.17 -0.52
N VAL A 36 4.17 -0.89 -0.49
CA VAL A 36 5.35 -0.99 0.37
C VAL A 36 6.45 -1.79 -0.32
N THR A 37 7.69 -1.45 -0.03
CA THR A 37 8.87 -2.23 -0.44
C THR A 37 9.48 -2.88 0.80
N ILE A 38 9.83 -4.16 0.73
CA ILE A 38 10.45 -4.92 1.83
C ILE A 38 11.74 -5.53 1.30
N ASN A 39 12.86 -5.22 1.97
CA ASN A 39 14.11 -5.87 1.64
C ASN A 39 14.12 -7.30 2.19
N MET A 40 14.63 -8.26 1.42
CA MET A 40 14.76 -9.65 1.89
C MET A 40 15.58 -9.78 3.18
N LYS A 41 16.50 -8.85 3.47
CA LYS A 41 17.26 -8.80 4.72
C LYS A 41 16.40 -8.50 5.96
N ASN A 42 15.21 -7.93 5.78
CA ASN A 42 14.26 -7.60 6.85
C ASN A 42 13.00 -8.46 6.78
N ILE A 43 13.09 -9.65 6.17
CA ILE A 43 11.93 -10.53 6.01
C ILE A 43 11.40 -11.03 7.35
N ASP A 44 12.28 -11.17 8.35
CA ASP A 44 11.90 -11.57 9.71
C ASP A 44 10.97 -10.53 10.38
N ASP A 45 11.12 -9.25 10.01
CA ASP A 45 10.28 -8.14 10.48
C ASP A 45 9.04 -7.90 9.58
N ALA A 46 8.85 -8.71 8.53
CA ALA A 46 7.84 -8.45 7.51
C ALA A 46 6.42 -8.37 8.07
N GLU A 47 6.10 -9.16 9.10
CA GLU A 47 4.79 -9.09 9.75
C GLU A 47 4.51 -7.69 10.31
N THR A 48 5.44 -7.15 11.11
CA THR A 48 5.32 -5.84 11.74
C THR A 48 5.26 -4.74 10.68
N ILE A 49 6.10 -4.84 9.64
CA ILE A 49 6.15 -3.87 8.54
C ILE A 49 4.82 -3.86 7.77
N ILE A 50 4.29 -5.04 7.42
CA ILE A 50 3.04 -5.16 6.67
C ILE A 50 1.87 -4.66 7.51
N ARG A 51 1.78 -5.01 8.80
CA ARG A 51 0.71 -4.52 9.69
C ARG A 51 0.70 -3.00 9.75
N GLY A 52 1.86 -2.38 9.96
CA GLY A 52 2.00 -0.92 9.96
C GLY A 52 1.58 -0.30 8.62
N ALA A 53 2.13 -0.80 7.52
CA ALA A 53 1.84 -0.26 6.19
C ALA A 53 0.37 -0.42 5.77
N VAL A 54 -0.29 -1.51 6.16
CA VAL A 54 -1.74 -1.70 5.93
C VAL A 54 -2.57 -0.75 6.79
N ALA A 55 -2.19 -0.52 8.06
CA ALA A 55 -2.85 0.44 8.92
C ALA A 55 -2.76 1.87 8.36
N ASP A 56 -1.57 2.26 7.89
CA ASP A 56 -1.33 3.55 7.26
C ASP A 56 -2.16 3.72 5.97
N ASN A 57 -2.21 2.68 5.13
CA ASN A 57 -3.01 2.70 3.91
C ASN A 57 -4.51 2.83 4.21
N THR A 58 -5.00 2.09 5.22
CA THR A 58 -6.39 2.18 5.68
C THR A 58 -6.71 3.57 6.23
N ALA A 59 -5.80 4.16 7.02
CA ALA A 59 -5.95 5.50 7.55
C ALA A 59 -5.98 6.55 6.43
N PHE A 60 -5.12 6.40 5.42
CA PHE A 60 -5.06 7.28 4.25
C PHE A 60 -6.40 7.32 3.48
N TYR A 61 -7.06 6.17 3.29
CA TYR A 61 -8.34 6.12 2.59
C TYR A 61 -9.57 6.32 3.48
N ARG A 62 -9.42 6.44 4.80
CA ARG A 62 -10.55 6.62 5.72
C ARG A 62 -11.44 7.81 5.33
N VAL A 63 -10.83 8.97 5.11
CA VAL A 63 -11.55 10.19 4.70
C VAL A 63 -12.25 10.00 3.36
N PHE A 64 -11.59 9.33 2.41
CA PHE A 64 -12.17 9.03 1.10
C PHE A 64 -13.40 8.11 1.23
N GLY A 65 -13.32 7.08 2.08
CA GLY A 65 -14.45 6.21 2.40
C GLY A 65 -15.59 6.98 3.07
N ASP A 66 -15.30 7.81 4.06
CA ASP A 66 -16.33 8.60 4.75
C ASP A 66 -17.09 9.54 3.81
N VAL A 67 -16.39 10.16 2.85
CA VAL A 67 -17.01 11.01 1.82
C VAL A 67 -17.87 10.18 0.86
N LEU A 68 -17.39 9.04 0.38
CA LEU A 68 -18.18 8.16 -0.49
C LEU A 68 -19.48 7.67 0.19
N LYS A 69 -19.39 7.34 1.48
CA LYS A 69 -20.55 6.92 2.28
C LYS A 69 -21.56 8.05 2.43
N LYS A 70 -21.10 9.28 2.71
CA LYS A 70 -21.96 10.47 2.76
C LYS A 70 -22.63 10.79 1.42
N MET A 71 -21.98 10.46 0.31
CA MET A 71 -22.52 10.62 -1.04
C MET A 71 -23.47 9.49 -1.48
N GLY A 72 -23.68 8.46 -0.65
CA GLY A 72 -24.56 7.33 -0.98
C GLY A 72 -24.03 6.41 -2.09
N ARG A 73 -22.69 6.39 -2.29
CA ARG A 73 -22.03 5.60 -3.36
C ARG A 73 -21.32 4.34 -2.83
N MET A 74 -21.73 3.85 -1.65
CA MET A 74 -21.31 2.57 -1.07
C MET A 74 -22.46 1.59 -1.01
#